data_AF-A0A3M2BZS7-F1
#
_entry.id   AF-A0A3M2BZS7-F1
#
_cell.length_a   1.000
_cell.length_b   1.000
_cell.length_c   1.000
_cell.angle_alpha   90.00
_cell.angle_beta   90.00
_cell.angle_gamma   90.00
#
_symmetry.space_group_name_H-M   'P 1'
#
loop_
_entity.id
_entity.type
_entity.pdbx_description
1 polymer ?
#
loop_
_entity_poly.entity_id
_entity_poly.type
_entity_poly.pdbx_seq_one_letter_code
_entity_poly.pdbx_strand_id
1 'polypeptide(L)'
;NKVHLWQEIASSLLRKYVERYYTFRKREWELPHLEYRNLDEDDPNFPSVLREGRTEYGYRILIEESQKDIVEKLKDLKAAIEQGNLKDWQFNGLKAICFDRHLYHPLLFLEGGVVEISPAPLNKGERRFVEDLKAFCESKPDHFKDRELYLLRNLSRGRGVGFFEAGNFHPDFIIWQVTGTQQHVTFVDPKGIRQVGLNDPKINFFKTVKEIQDRLGDHSVTLESFIVSNTPAYQMKMLWGITKQEMMGKNIVFQEDFDYVGIILGMNNAE
;
A
#
# COMPACT_ATOMS: atom_id res chain seq x y z
N ASN A 1 24.08 -2.89 38.96
CA ASN A 1 23.53 -1.89 39.91
C ASN A 1 22.01 -1.85 39.72
N LYS A 2 21.22 -2.34 40.69
CA LYS A 2 19.76 -2.54 40.52
C LYS A 2 19.00 -1.24 40.25
N VAL A 3 19.48 -0.11 40.81
CA VAL A 3 18.84 1.21 40.66
C VAL A 3 18.80 1.67 39.20
N HIS A 4 19.87 1.43 38.43
CA HIS A 4 19.92 1.79 37.01
C HIS A 4 18.89 1.01 36.17
N LEU A 5 18.75 -0.29 36.46
CA LEU A 5 17.76 -1.15 35.79
C LEU A 5 16.32 -0.68 36.08
N TRP A 6 16.01 -0.33 37.33
CA TRP A 6 14.69 0.20 37.68
C TRP A 6 14.41 1.54 37.00
N GLN A 7 15.41 2.41 36.90
CA GLN A 7 15.30 3.69 36.20
C GLN A 7 15.06 3.51 34.69
N GLU A 8 15.75 2.57 34.04
CA GLU A 8 15.53 2.23 32.63
C GLU A 8 14.13 1.68 32.39
N ILE A 9 13.66 0.76 33.26
CA ILE A 9 12.30 0.20 33.18
C ILE A 9 11.27 1.32 33.34
N ALA A 10 11.39 2.14 34.39
CA ALA A 10 10.46 3.24 34.64
C ALA A 10 10.46 4.26 33.49
N SER A 11 11.64 4.61 32.96
CA SER A 11 11.76 5.53 31.83
C SER A 11 11.15 4.97 30.55
N SER A 12 11.34 3.68 30.26
CA SER A 12 10.73 3.00 29.12
C SER A 12 9.20 2.97 29.23
N LEU A 13 8.68 2.65 30.42
CA LEU A 13 7.24 2.61 30.67
C LEU A 13 6.61 4.00 30.54
N LEU A 14 7.24 5.04 31.12
CA LEU A 14 6.75 6.42 31.02
C LEU A 14 6.77 6.92 29.57
N ARG A 15 7.84 6.67 28.81
CA ARG A 15 7.89 7.03 27.38
C ARG A 15 6.78 6.36 26.59
N LYS A 16 6.61 5.04 26.75
CA LYS A 16 5.53 4.28 26.09
C LYS A 16 4.15 4.81 26.47
N TYR A 17 3.94 5.18 27.74
CA TYR A 17 2.69 5.76 28.19
C TYR A 17 2.44 7.14 27.53
N VAL A 18 3.44 8.03 27.56
CA VAL A 18 3.33 9.38 26.97
C VAL A 18 3.10 9.28 25.46
N GLU A 19 3.81 8.40 24.75
CA GLU A 19 3.59 8.14 23.32
C GLU A 19 2.16 7.66 23.05
N ARG A 20 1.65 6.72 23.85
CA ARG A 20 0.29 6.20 23.71
C ARG A 20 -0.76 7.28 24.00
N TYR A 21 -0.57 8.08 25.05
CA TYR A 21 -1.48 9.16 25.42
C TYR A 21 -1.48 10.29 24.38
N TYR A 22 -0.30 10.70 23.91
CA TYR A 22 -0.17 11.68 22.84
C TYR A 22 -0.89 11.21 21.57
N THR A 23 -0.67 9.95 21.16
CA THR A 23 -1.32 9.37 19.99
C THR A 23 -2.84 9.33 20.16
N PHE A 24 -3.33 9.01 21.36
CA PHE A 24 -4.76 9.05 21.68
C PHE A 24 -5.36 10.46 21.55
N ARG A 25 -4.74 11.49 22.14
CA ARG A 25 -5.22 12.87 22.06
C ARG A 25 -5.12 13.46 20.66
N LYS A 26 -4.02 13.13 19.95
CA LYS A 26 -3.82 13.50 18.55
C LYS A 26 -4.94 12.91 17.69
N ARG A 27 -5.28 11.63 17.90
CA ARG A 27 -6.41 10.97 17.23
C ARG A 27 -7.72 11.71 17.46
N GLU A 28 -8.08 12.01 18.72
CA GLU A 28 -9.31 12.75 19.06
C GLU A 28 -9.40 14.10 18.32
N TRP A 29 -8.25 14.75 18.10
CA TRP A 29 -8.18 16.02 17.38
C TRP A 29 -8.21 15.86 15.85
N GLU A 30 -7.54 14.87 15.26
CA GLU A 30 -7.50 14.68 13.80
C GLU A 30 -8.82 14.12 13.23
N LEU A 31 -9.48 13.23 13.99
CA LEU A 31 -10.72 12.54 13.62
C LEU A 31 -11.75 13.48 12.93
N PRO A 32 -12.17 14.63 13.53
CA PRO A 32 -13.19 15.51 12.93
C PRO A 32 -12.72 16.28 11.69
N HIS A 33 -11.43 16.27 11.38
CA HIS A 33 -10.82 17.03 10.30
C HIS A 33 -10.45 16.14 9.10
N LEU A 34 -10.84 14.86 9.10
CA LEU A 34 -10.69 14.02 7.92
C LEU A 34 -11.65 14.50 6.83
N GLU A 35 -11.11 14.65 5.62
CA GLU A 35 -11.84 15.12 4.44
C GLU A 35 -11.37 14.37 3.20
N TYR A 36 -12.25 14.31 2.20
CA TYR A 36 -11.84 13.91 0.85
C TYR A 36 -11.04 15.05 0.22
N ARG A 37 -9.91 14.71 -0.39
CA ARG A 37 -9.10 15.65 -1.16
C ARG A 37 -8.93 15.14 -2.58
N ASN A 38 -8.93 16.07 -3.51
CA ASN A 38 -8.53 15.79 -4.88
C ASN A 38 -7.02 15.50 -4.90
N LEU A 39 -6.64 14.59 -5.79
CA LEU A 39 -5.24 14.29 -6.08
C LEU A 39 -4.81 15.18 -7.25
N ASP A 40 -3.91 16.11 -6.98
CA ASP A 40 -3.37 17.02 -7.99
C ASP A 40 -2.07 16.47 -8.60
N GLU A 41 -1.64 17.00 -9.74
CA GLU A 41 -0.43 16.54 -10.46
C GLU A 41 0.86 16.69 -9.63
N ASP A 42 0.86 17.58 -8.64
CA ASP A 42 1.98 17.82 -7.73
C ASP A 42 1.80 17.17 -6.34
N ASP A 43 0.93 16.15 -6.25
CA ASP A 43 0.69 15.47 -4.99
C ASP A 43 1.98 14.84 -4.42
N PRO A 44 2.28 15.06 -3.13
CA PRO A 44 3.48 14.54 -2.48
C PRO A 44 3.53 13.01 -2.39
N ASN A 45 2.45 12.31 -2.72
CA ASN A 45 2.39 10.87 -2.79
C ASN A 45 2.98 10.31 -4.11
N PHE A 46 3.23 11.16 -5.11
CA PHE A 46 3.96 10.76 -6.30
C PHE A 46 5.46 10.63 -6.05
N PRO A 47 6.15 9.71 -6.75
CA PRO A 47 7.57 9.51 -6.56
C PRO A 47 8.32 10.81 -6.81
N SER A 48 9.04 11.29 -5.81
CA SER A 48 9.83 12.50 -5.93
C SER A 48 11.07 12.44 -5.07
N VAL A 49 12.09 13.18 -5.49
CA VAL A 49 13.35 13.35 -4.77
C VAL A 49 13.66 14.82 -4.62
N LEU A 50 14.19 15.20 -3.46
CA LEU A 50 14.67 16.55 -3.22
C LEU A 50 16.07 16.70 -3.80
N ARG A 51 16.24 17.66 -4.72
CA ARG A 51 17.51 18.01 -5.34
C ARG A 51 17.68 19.52 -5.32
N GLU A 52 18.75 19.99 -4.69
CA GLU A 52 19.09 21.43 -4.62
C GLU A 52 17.92 22.33 -4.13
N GLY A 53 17.13 21.81 -3.19
CA GLY A 53 15.96 22.53 -2.64
C GLY A 53 14.71 22.51 -3.51
N ARG A 54 14.71 21.78 -4.63
CA ARG A 54 13.55 21.59 -5.52
C ARG A 54 13.08 20.14 -5.52
N THR A 55 11.77 19.95 -5.66
CA THR A 55 11.15 18.63 -5.84
C THR A 55 11.28 18.23 -7.30
N GLU A 56 11.94 17.11 -7.57
CA GLU A 56 12.02 16.50 -8.89
C GLU A 56 11.18 15.20 -8.87
N TYR A 57 10.18 15.10 -9.73
CA TYR A 57 9.34 13.89 -9.83
C TYR A 57 10.08 12.78 -10.57
N GLY A 58 10.02 11.58 -10.03
CA GLY A 58 10.66 10.39 -10.55
C GLY A 58 11.48 9.64 -9.50
N TYR A 59 12.29 8.70 -9.99
CA TYR A 59 13.17 7.87 -9.19
C TYR A 59 14.60 8.33 -9.33
N ARG A 60 15.32 8.39 -8.20
CA ARG A 60 16.77 8.44 -8.15
C ARG A 60 17.31 7.04 -7.99
N ILE A 61 18.14 6.61 -8.94
CA ILE A 61 18.84 5.33 -8.91
C ILE A 61 20.34 5.62 -8.73
N LEU A 62 20.92 5.21 -7.60
CA LEU A 62 22.36 5.26 -7.36
C LEU A 62 22.99 3.94 -7.76
N ILE A 63 24.09 4.03 -8.50
CA ILE A 63 24.77 2.91 -9.16
C ILE A 63 26.27 3.19 -9.12
N GLU A 64 27.07 2.15 -8.94
CA GLU A 64 28.51 2.26 -9.09
C GLU A 64 28.89 2.55 -10.56
N GLU A 65 29.83 3.47 -10.76
CA GLU A 65 30.27 3.89 -12.11
C GLU A 65 30.85 2.74 -12.96
N SER A 66 31.33 1.69 -12.30
CA SER A 66 31.84 0.46 -12.92
C SER A 66 30.75 -0.34 -13.66
N GLN A 67 29.47 -0.18 -13.29
CA GLN A 67 28.33 -0.95 -13.81
C GLN A 67 27.76 -0.34 -15.10
N LYS A 68 28.59 -0.29 -16.15
CA LYS A 68 28.25 0.39 -17.42
C LYS A 68 27.02 -0.21 -18.12
N ASP A 69 26.86 -1.52 -18.04
CA ASP A 69 25.73 -2.25 -18.59
C ASP A 69 24.38 -1.83 -17.95
N ILE A 70 24.35 -1.67 -16.62
CA ILE A 70 23.17 -1.18 -15.89
C ILE A 70 22.83 0.25 -16.32
N VAL A 71 23.84 1.11 -16.46
CA VAL A 71 23.65 2.50 -16.90
C VAL A 71 23.04 2.57 -18.30
N GLU A 72 23.55 1.79 -19.25
CA GLU A 72 22.98 1.72 -20.61
C GLU A 72 21.53 1.24 -20.57
N LYS A 73 21.25 0.18 -19.82
CA LYS A 73 19.92 -0.40 -19.68
C LYS A 73 18.90 0.55 -19.04
N LEU A 74 19.33 1.38 -18.09
CA LEU A 74 18.48 2.42 -17.51
C LEU A 74 18.25 3.60 -18.45
N LYS A 75 19.23 3.93 -19.31
CA LYS A 75 19.02 4.93 -20.37
C LYS A 75 17.99 4.44 -21.39
N ASP A 76 18.06 3.16 -21.78
CA ASP A 76 17.04 2.54 -22.64
C ASP A 76 15.65 2.62 -22.00
N LEU A 77 15.55 2.29 -20.70
CA LEU A 77 14.30 2.37 -19.94
C LEU A 77 13.76 3.81 -19.89
N LYS A 78 14.62 4.79 -19.60
CA LYS A 78 14.23 6.21 -19.60
C LYS A 78 13.71 6.65 -20.96
N ALA A 79 14.41 6.30 -22.05
CA ALA A 79 13.98 6.63 -23.40
C ALA A 79 12.62 6.00 -23.74
N ALA A 80 12.36 4.77 -23.30
CA ALA A 80 11.07 4.11 -23.51
C ALA A 80 9.91 4.81 -22.77
N ILE A 81 10.17 5.33 -21.56
CA ILE A 81 9.20 6.12 -20.79
C ILE A 81 8.90 7.43 -21.52
N GLU A 82 9.93 8.18 -21.93
CA GLU A 82 9.78 9.47 -22.63
C GLU A 82 9.07 9.34 -23.98
N GLN A 83 9.20 8.19 -24.65
CA GLN A 83 8.52 7.87 -25.91
C GLN A 83 7.08 7.34 -25.71
N GLY A 84 6.64 7.08 -24.48
CA GLY A 84 5.33 6.51 -24.20
C GLY A 84 5.14 5.07 -24.68
N ASN A 85 6.22 4.32 -24.90
CA ASN A 85 6.19 2.93 -25.40
C ASN A 85 6.64 1.90 -24.36
N LEU A 86 6.67 2.31 -23.08
CA LEU A 86 7.09 1.47 -21.97
C LEU A 86 6.24 0.20 -21.90
N LYS A 87 6.91 -0.95 -21.99
CA LYS A 87 6.36 -2.26 -21.65
C LYS A 87 7.00 -2.75 -20.36
N ASP A 88 6.47 -3.86 -19.84
CA ASP A 88 7.14 -4.56 -18.75
C ASP A 88 8.59 -4.84 -19.12
N TRP A 89 9.50 -4.43 -18.24
CA TRP A 89 10.93 -4.45 -18.49
C TRP A 89 11.65 -5.05 -17.28
N GLN A 90 12.68 -5.84 -17.54
CA GLN A 90 13.48 -6.48 -16.49
C GLN A 90 14.95 -6.60 -16.91
N PHE A 91 15.84 -6.26 -15.99
CA PHE A 91 17.28 -6.47 -16.13
C PHE A 91 17.96 -6.57 -14.76
N ASN A 92 18.83 -7.55 -14.56
CA ASN A 92 19.62 -7.73 -13.31
C ASN A 92 18.81 -7.58 -12.00
N GLY A 93 17.61 -8.16 -11.96
CA GLY A 93 16.73 -8.10 -10.78
C GLY A 93 15.96 -6.78 -10.62
N LEU A 94 16.28 -5.73 -11.39
CA LEU A 94 15.44 -4.55 -11.52
C LEU A 94 14.30 -4.86 -12.49
N LYS A 95 13.07 -4.60 -12.07
CA LYS A 95 11.87 -4.73 -12.88
C LYS A 95 11.09 -3.42 -12.89
N ALA A 96 10.69 -2.98 -14.07
CA ALA A 96 9.75 -1.87 -14.26
C ALA A 96 8.43 -2.46 -14.74
N ILE A 97 7.39 -2.29 -13.93
CA ILE A 97 6.04 -2.79 -14.21
C ILE A 97 5.26 -1.63 -14.83
N CYS A 98 4.76 -1.86 -16.04
CA CYS A 98 3.85 -0.94 -16.71
C CYS A 98 2.42 -1.40 -16.43
N PHE A 99 1.65 -0.56 -15.73
CA PHE A 99 0.25 -0.81 -15.44
C PHE A 99 -0.54 0.48 -15.69
N ASP A 100 -1.25 0.53 -16.82
CA ASP A 100 -1.90 1.76 -17.32
C ASP A 100 -2.99 2.30 -16.40
N ARG A 101 -3.50 1.48 -15.49
CA ARG A 101 -4.47 1.87 -14.45
C ARG A 101 -3.80 2.43 -13.20
N HIS A 102 -2.47 2.44 -13.13
CA HIS A 102 -1.75 3.06 -12.02
C HIS A 102 -1.51 4.55 -12.31
N LEU A 103 -1.64 5.42 -11.30
CA LEU A 103 -1.58 6.88 -11.48
C LEU A 103 -0.21 7.44 -11.88
N TYR A 104 0.83 6.60 -11.87
CA TYR A 104 2.15 6.92 -12.41
C TYR A 104 2.84 5.64 -12.88
N HIS A 105 3.73 5.72 -13.87
CA HIS A 105 4.48 4.55 -14.31
C HIS A 105 5.93 4.91 -14.70
N PRO A 106 6.89 3.98 -14.54
CA PRO A 106 6.70 2.62 -14.05
C PRO A 106 6.65 2.52 -12.52
N LEU A 107 6.11 1.39 -12.05
CA LEU A 107 6.39 0.90 -10.70
C LEU A 107 7.68 0.07 -10.72
N LEU A 108 8.64 0.42 -9.87
CA LEU A 108 9.93 -0.28 -9.80
C LEU A 108 9.93 -1.36 -8.72
N PHE A 109 10.49 -2.52 -9.02
CA PHE A 109 10.84 -3.59 -8.09
C PHE A 109 12.32 -3.91 -8.23
N LEU A 110 13.00 -4.20 -7.12
CA LEU A 110 14.39 -4.61 -7.13
C LEU A 110 14.56 -5.91 -6.33
N GLU A 111 15.09 -6.94 -6.97
CA GLU A 111 15.58 -8.15 -6.32
C GLU A 111 17.11 -8.12 -6.27
N GLY A 112 17.66 -8.15 -5.06
CA GLY A 112 19.10 -7.98 -4.82
C GLY A 112 19.45 -6.54 -4.41
N GLY A 113 20.73 -6.18 -4.54
CA GLY A 113 21.26 -4.91 -4.03
C GLY A 113 22.31 -4.27 -4.94
N VAL A 114 22.18 -4.44 -6.25
CA VAL A 114 23.15 -3.91 -7.23
C VAL A 114 22.99 -2.39 -7.43
N VAL A 115 21.82 -1.85 -7.09
CA VAL A 115 21.49 -0.42 -7.18
C VAL A 115 20.70 0.02 -5.96
N GLU A 116 20.76 1.30 -5.60
CA GLU A 116 19.90 1.91 -4.59
C GLU A 116 18.84 2.79 -5.27
N ILE A 117 17.56 2.61 -4.92
CA ILE A 117 16.44 3.31 -5.56
C ILE A 117 15.68 4.14 -4.51
N SER A 118 15.43 5.41 -4.84
CA SER A 118 14.65 6.33 -4.02
C SER A 118 13.59 7.05 -4.88
N PRO A 119 12.30 7.10 -4.48
CA PRO A 119 11.70 6.40 -3.33
C PRO A 119 11.82 4.88 -3.40
N ALA A 120 11.62 4.20 -2.26
CA ALA A 120 11.83 2.76 -2.15
C ALA A 120 11.03 1.98 -3.21
N PRO A 121 11.62 0.98 -3.88
CA PRO A 121 10.91 0.15 -4.85
C PRO A 121 9.90 -0.77 -4.14
N LEU A 122 9.06 -1.45 -4.92
CA LEU A 122 8.12 -2.45 -4.42
C LEU A 122 8.86 -3.57 -3.69
N ASN A 123 8.26 -4.07 -2.60
CA ASN A 123 8.70 -5.32 -1.99
C ASN A 123 8.12 -6.55 -2.73
N LYS A 124 8.50 -7.78 -2.35
CA LYS A 124 8.03 -9.01 -3.03
C LYS A 124 6.50 -9.18 -2.99
N GLY A 125 5.87 -8.89 -1.84
CA GLY A 125 4.42 -8.97 -1.67
C GLY A 125 3.69 -7.88 -2.44
N GLU A 126 4.20 -6.64 -2.37
CA GLU A 126 3.68 -5.49 -3.13
C GLU A 126 3.77 -5.73 -4.64
N ARG A 127 4.92 -6.19 -5.15
CA ARG A 127 5.10 -6.55 -6.57
C ARG A 127 4.06 -7.57 -7.00
N ARG A 128 3.94 -8.67 -6.26
CA ARG A 128 3.02 -9.75 -6.60
C ARG A 128 1.59 -9.24 -6.64
N PHE A 129 1.20 -8.37 -5.70
CA PHE A 129 -0.13 -7.76 -5.70
C PHE A 129 -0.40 -6.92 -6.96
N VAL A 130 0.55 -6.07 -7.35
CA VAL A 130 0.43 -5.24 -8.57
C VAL A 130 0.32 -6.13 -9.82
N GLU A 131 1.14 -7.17 -9.92
CA GLU A 131 1.11 -8.11 -11.05
C GLU A 131 -0.20 -8.89 -11.10
N ASP A 132 -0.69 -9.40 -9.97
CA ASP A 132 -1.95 -10.13 -9.88
C ASP A 132 -3.15 -9.22 -10.23
N LEU A 133 -3.16 -7.97 -9.76
CA LEU A 133 -4.20 -7.00 -10.11
C LEU A 133 -4.17 -6.62 -11.59
N LYS A 134 -2.98 -6.39 -12.14
CA LYS A 134 -2.79 -6.13 -13.58
C LYS A 134 -3.33 -7.30 -14.41
N ALA A 135 -2.88 -8.52 -14.12
CA ALA A 135 -3.32 -9.73 -14.81
C ALA A 135 -4.84 -9.94 -14.67
N PHE A 136 -5.42 -9.63 -13.51
CA PHE A 136 -6.85 -9.71 -13.30
C PHE A 136 -7.61 -8.75 -14.23
N CYS A 137 -7.16 -7.48 -14.32
CA CYS A 137 -7.76 -6.48 -15.20
C CYS A 137 -7.68 -6.88 -16.68
N GLU A 138 -6.54 -7.40 -17.10
CA GLU A 138 -6.31 -7.88 -18.48
C GLU A 138 -7.14 -9.12 -18.82
N SER A 139 -7.40 -9.99 -17.84
CA SER A 139 -8.21 -11.22 -18.02
C SER A 139 -9.71 -10.97 -18.13
N LYS A 140 -10.20 -9.80 -17.68
CA LYS A 140 -11.63 -9.46 -17.62
C LYS A 140 -11.93 -8.07 -18.20
N PRO A 141 -11.57 -7.78 -19.46
CA PRO A 141 -11.74 -6.44 -20.03
C PRO A 141 -13.21 -5.99 -20.04
N ASP A 142 -14.15 -6.93 -20.23
CA ASP A 142 -15.58 -6.63 -20.23
C ASP A 142 -16.10 -6.10 -18.88
N HIS A 143 -15.51 -6.53 -17.77
CA HIS A 143 -15.88 -6.04 -16.43
C HIS A 143 -15.55 -4.56 -16.25
N PHE A 144 -14.54 -4.05 -16.97
CA PHE A 144 -14.03 -2.69 -16.84
C PHE A 144 -14.44 -1.76 -17.99
N LYS A 145 -15.47 -2.13 -18.77
CA LYS A 145 -16.02 -1.27 -19.84
C LYS A 145 -16.68 -0.02 -19.29
N ASP A 146 -17.53 -0.20 -18.28
CA ASP A 146 -18.28 0.88 -17.62
C ASP A 146 -17.76 1.16 -16.20
N ARG A 147 -16.59 0.59 -15.87
CA ARG A 147 -15.96 0.69 -14.55
C ARG A 147 -14.53 1.16 -14.71
N GLU A 148 -14.27 2.35 -14.21
CA GLU A 148 -12.91 2.85 -14.10
C GLU A 148 -12.27 2.23 -12.86
N LEU A 149 -10.99 1.90 -12.98
CA LEU A 149 -10.19 1.40 -11.87
C LEU A 149 -8.86 2.11 -11.93
N TYR A 150 -8.49 2.72 -10.81
CA TYR A 150 -7.22 3.37 -10.59
C TYR A 150 -6.50 2.74 -9.41
N LEU A 151 -5.20 2.54 -9.54
CA LEU A 151 -4.33 2.11 -8.45
C LEU A 151 -3.37 3.25 -8.11
N LEU A 152 -3.22 3.53 -6.83
CA LEU A 152 -2.22 4.44 -6.30
C LEU A 152 -1.40 3.73 -5.23
N ARG A 153 -0.08 3.60 -5.45
CA ARG A 153 0.84 3.25 -4.38
C ARG A 153 0.98 4.44 -3.43
N ASN A 154 0.92 4.17 -2.13
CA ASN A 154 0.95 5.16 -1.08
C ASN A 154 2.37 5.26 -0.47
N LEU A 155 3.19 6.17 -0.99
CA LEU A 155 4.63 6.28 -0.66
C LEU A 155 4.93 6.99 0.67
N SER A 156 3.96 7.67 1.25
CA SER A 156 4.21 8.83 2.08
C SER A 156 3.95 8.56 3.56
N ARG A 157 5.02 8.15 4.27
CA ARG A 157 5.09 8.30 5.74
C ARG A 157 5.07 9.79 6.09
N GLY A 158 3.89 10.31 6.39
CA GLY A 158 3.66 11.68 6.89
C GLY A 158 3.11 12.69 5.88
N ARG A 159 2.86 12.31 4.61
CA ARG A 159 2.33 13.23 3.58
C ARG A 159 1.23 12.69 2.66
N GLY A 160 0.83 11.44 2.77
CA GLY A 160 -0.30 10.90 2.02
C GLY A 160 -1.19 10.07 2.92
N VAL A 161 -1.99 9.21 2.31
CA VAL A 161 -3.20 8.72 2.98
C VAL A 161 -2.81 7.78 4.11
N GLY A 162 -3.07 8.20 5.34
CA GLY A 162 -2.72 7.47 6.54
C GLY A 162 -3.81 7.58 7.58
N PHE A 163 -4.09 6.48 8.26
CA PHE A 163 -5.09 6.41 9.31
C PHE A 163 -4.40 6.30 10.66
N PHE A 164 -4.13 7.46 11.27
CA PHE A 164 -3.56 7.54 12.63
C PHE A 164 -4.47 6.84 13.66
N GLU A 165 -5.78 6.76 13.38
CA GLU A 165 -6.80 6.12 14.20
C GLU A 165 -6.58 4.62 14.46
N ALA A 166 -5.87 3.92 13.58
CA ALA A 166 -5.74 2.47 13.56
C ALA A 166 -4.31 1.98 13.86
N GLY A 167 -3.65 2.64 14.83
CA GLY A 167 -2.29 2.29 15.22
C GLY A 167 -1.26 2.63 14.14
N ASN A 168 -1.43 3.79 13.49
CA ASN A 168 -0.68 4.21 12.30
C ASN A 168 -0.82 3.17 11.17
N PHE A 169 -2.06 2.86 10.81
CA PHE A 169 -2.31 2.07 9.61
C PHE A 169 -2.02 2.95 8.39
N HIS A 170 -1.05 2.51 7.60
CA HIS A 170 -0.68 3.13 6.34
C HIS A 170 -0.80 2.04 5.28
N PRO A 171 -1.87 2.02 4.48
CA PRO A 171 -1.98 1.04 3.41
C PRO A 171 -0.88 1.29 2.39
N ASP A 172 -0.37 0.23 1.77
CA ASP A 172 0.64 0.35 0.71
C ASP A 172 0.00 0.81 -0.61
N PHE A 173 -1.29 0.51 -0.80
CA PHE A 173 -2.04 0.86 -2.01
C PHE A 173 -3.45 1.37 -1.70
N ILE A 174 -3.97 2.15 -2.64
CA ILE A 174 -5.35 2.61 -2.70
C ILE A 174 -5.87 2.19 -4.07
N ILE A 175 -6.92 1.36 -4.09
CA ILE A 175 -7.69 1.08 -5.29
C ILE A 175 -8.88 2.02 -5.28
N TRP A 176 -9.12 2.70 -6.40
CA TRP A 176 -10.29 3.54 -6.62
C TRP A 176 -11.07 3.01 -7.81
N GLN A 177 -12.27 2.48 -7.55
CA GLN A 177 -13.20 2.02 -8.57
C GLN A 177 -14.32 3.06 -8.72
N VAL A 178 -14.59 3.48 -9.95
CA VAL A 178 -15.68 4.43 -10.27
C VAL A 178 -16.67 3.76 -11.21
N THR A 179 -17.96 3.82 -10.88
CA THR A 179 -19.05 3.29 -11.71
C THR A 179 -20.22 4.27 -11.66
N GLY A 180 -20.37 5.07 -12.72
CA GLY A 180 -21.33 6.18 -12.73
C GLY A 180 -21.00 7.19 -11.63
N THR A 181 -21.94 7.40 -10.70
CA THR A 181 -21.73 8.28 -9.55
C THR A 181 -21.16 7.56 -8.33
N GLN A 182 -21.02 6.24 -8.36
CA GLN A 182 -20.57 5.45 -7.22
C GLN A 182 -19.05 5.28 -7.25
N GLN A 183 -18.42 5.48 -6.10
CA GLN A 183 -16.99 5.34 -5.89
C GLN A 183 -16.73 4.31 -4.80
N HIS A 184 -15.82 3.37 -5.06
CA HIS A 184 -15.32 2.43 -4.07
C HIS A 184 -13.83 2.68 -3.88
N VAL A 185 -13.44 3.10 -2.68
CA VAL A 185 -12.05 3.35 -2.31
C VAL A 185 -11.62 2.24 -1.36
N THR A 186 -10.73 1.37 -1.83
CA THR A 186 -10.25 0.21 -1.10
C THR A 186 -8.79 0.38 -0.73
N PHE A 187 -8.51 0.44 0.57
CA PHE A 187 -7.15 0.51 1.13
C PHE A 187 -6.56 -0.90 1.23
N VAL A 188 -5.42 -1.15 0.60
CA VAL A 188 -4.80 -2.48 0.54
C VAL A 188 -3.39 -2.49 1.13
N ASP A 189 -3.11 -3.44 2.02
CA ASP A 189 -1.82 -3.58 2.71
C ASP A 189 -1.28 -5.03 2.56
N PRO A 190 -0.49 -5.30 1.49
CA PRO A 190 0.17 -6.59 1.29
C PRO A 190 1.30 -6.82 2.29
N LYS A 191 1.08 -7.65 3.31
CA LYS A 191 2.02 -7.80 4.42
C LYS A 191 2.08 -9.20 5.03
N GLY A 192 3.16 -9.44 5.78
CA GLY A 192 3.24 -10.57 6.70
C GLY A 192 2.57 -10.24 8.02
N ILE A 193 1.63 -11.08 8.43
CA ILE A 193 0.83 -10.89 9.66
C ILE A 193 1.17 -11.88 10.77
N ARG A 194 2.17 -12.74 10.59
CA ARG A 194 2.59 -13.71 11.62
C ARG A 194 2.89 -13.09 13.00
N GLN A 195 3.39 -11.86 13.03
CA GLN A 195 3.74 -11.14 14.27
C GLN A 195 2.64 -10.16 14.73
N VAL A 196 1.51 -10.12 14.02
CA VAL A 196 0.39 -9.22 14.32
C VAL A 196 -0.65 -10.01 15.14
N GLY A 197 -1.06 -9.44 16.28
CA GLY A 197 -2.08 -10.08 17.11
C GLY A 197 -3.48 -9.99 16.49
N LEU A 198 -4.36 -10.95 16.77
CA LEU A 198 -5.74 -10.94 16.28
C LEU A 198 -6.52 -9.67 16.67
N ASN A 199 -6.18 -9.09 17.81
CA ASN A 199 -6.81 -7.87 18.35
C ASN A 199 -6.04 -6.59 18.01
N ASP A 200 -5.02 -6.68 17.15
CA ASP A 200 -4.23 -5.52 16.74
C ASP A 200 -5.12 -4.49 16.02
N PRO A 201 -4.94 -3.18 16.27
CA PRO A 201 -5.69 -2.13 15.57
C PRO A 201 -5.64 -2.24 14.03
N LYS A 202 -4.53 -2.74 13.46
CA LYS A 202 -4.40 -2.95 12.02
C LYS A 202 -5.35 -4.03 11.52
N ILE A 203 -5.52 -5.11 12.28
CA ILE A 203 -6.48 -6.20 11.95
C ILE A 203 -7.91 -5.69 12.05
N ASN A 204 -8.20 -4.78 12.98
CA ASN A 204 -9.53 -4.23 13.18
C ASN A 204 -9.84 -3.00 12.28
N PHE A 205 -8.91 -2.58 11.42
CA PHE A 205 -9.08 -1.37 10.62
C PHE A 205 -10.27 -1.44 9.66
N PHE A 206 -10.65 -2.64 9.20
CA PHE A 206 -11.85 -2.84 8.38
C PHE A 206 -13.16 -2.38 9.05
N LYS A 207 -13.18 -2.28 10.39
CA LYS A 207 -14.30 -1.66 11.12
C LYS A 207 -14.13 -0.16 11.21
N THR A 208 -12.93 0.30 11.59
CA THR A 208 -12.63 1.73 11.71
C THR A 208 -12.88 2.47 10.39
N VAL A 209 -12.55 1.88 9.24
CA VAL A 209 -12.78 2.52 7.94
C VAL A 209 -14.27 2.74 7.66
N LYS A 210 -15.17 1.88 8.19
CA LYS A 210 -16.63 2.07 8.10
C LYS A 210 -17.14 3.16 9.03
N GLU A 211 -16.58 3.26 10.24
CA GLU A 211 -16.86 4.39 11.13
C GLU A 211 -16.45 5.73 10.47
N ILE A 212 -15.32 5.75 9.76
CA ILE A 212 -14.86 6.92 8.99
C ILE A 212 -15.81 7.22 7.83
N GLN A 213 -16.22 6.21 7.07
CA GLN A 213 -17.18 6.35 5.97
C GLN A 213 -18.49 6.97 6.45
N ASP A 214 -19.08 6.43 7.52
CA ASP A 214 -20.36 6.89 8.08
C ASP A 214 -20.27 8.35 8.54
N ARG A 215 -19.12 8.75 9.10
CA ARG A 215 -18.89 10.13 9.52
C ARG A 215 -18.71 11.08 8.34
N LEU A 216 -18.00 10.67 7.28
CA LEU A 216 -17.83 11.50 6.08
C LEU A 216 -19.17 11.72 5.37
N GLY A 217 -20.11 10.77 5.51
CA GLY A 217 -21.52 10.97 5.14
C GLY A 217 -21.80 11.07 3.63
N ASP A 218 -20.79 10.83 2.79
CA ASP A 218 -20.96 10.80 1.34
C ASP A 218 -21.47 9.42 0.91
N HIS A 219 -22.78 9.34 0.60
CA HIS A 219 -23.43 8.12 0.15
C HIS A 219 -22.98 7.63 -1.23
N SER A 220 -22.21 8.43 -1.97
CA SER A 220 -21.61 8.03 -3.23
C SER A 220 -20.27 7.31 -3.07
N VAL A 221 -19.70 7.34 -1.86
CA VAL A 221 -18.38 6.78 -1.57
C VAL A 221 -18.48 5.62 -0.57
N THR A 222 -18.04 4.45 -1.00
CA THR A 222 -17.83 3.29 -0.13
C THR A 222 -16.34 3.14 0.18
N LEU A 223 -15.98 3.06 1.46
CA LEU A 223 -14.62 2.80 1.92
C LEU A 223 -14.46 1.36 2.38
N GLU A 224 -13.44 0.67 1.89
CA GLU A 224 -13.06 -0.67 2.34
C GLU A 224 -11.59 -0.71 2.71
N SER A 225 -11.21 -1.70 3.51
CA SER A 225 -9.79 -1.97 3.75
C SER A 225 -9.52 -3.46 3.78
N PHE A 226 -8.45 -3.91 3.14
CA PHE A 226 -8.01 -5.28 3.11
C PHE A 226 -6.54 -5.42 3.52
N ILE A 227 -6.27 -6.47 4.31
CA ILE A 227 -4.93 -6.98 4.49
C ILE A 227 -4.74 -8.14 3.51
N VAL A 228 -3.75 -8.03 2.64
CA VAL A 228 -3.35 -9.13 1.74
C VAL A 228 -2.20 -9.87 2.40
N SER A 229 -2.51 -10.96 3.08
CA SER A 229 -1.54 -11.73 3.83
C SER A 229 -0.62 -12.50 2.89
N ASN A 230 0.68 -12.26 3.02
CA ASN A 230 1.72 -13.15 2.45
C ASN A 230 2.09 -14.30 3.42
N THR A 231 1.52 -14.31 4.63
CA THR A 231 1.62 -15.44 5.57
C THR A 231 0.51 -16.45 5.26
N PRO A 232 0.82 -17.74 5.02
CA PRO A 232 -0.18 -18.74 4.68
C PRO A 232 -1.33 -18.86 5.68
N ALA A 233 -2.54 -19.10 5.19
CA ALA A 233 -3.76 -19.17 6.01
C ALA A 233 -3.68 -20.24 7.08
N TYR A 234 -3.05 -21.39 6.78
CA TYR A 234 -2.89 -22.47 7.75
C TYR A 234 -2.05 -22.05 8.97
N GLN A 235 -1.02 -21.22 8.77
CA GLN A 235 -0.19 -20.71 9.87
C GLN A 235 -0.98 -19.75 10.75
N MET A 236 -1.76 -18.86 10.12
CA MET A 236 -2.61 -17.92 10.86
C MET A 236 -3.73 -18.64 11.61
N LYS A 237 -4.29 -19.71 11.04
CA LYS A 237 -5.28 -20.56 11.70
C LYS A 237 -4.70 -21.20 12.97
N MET A 238 -3.47 -21.70 12.91
CA MET A 238 -2.80 -22.26 14.09
C MET A 238 -2.49 -21.20 15.14
N LEU A 239 -2.08 -20.00 14.72
CA LEU A 239 -1.68 -18.93 15.63
C LEU A 239 -2.87 -18.27 16.33
N TRP A 240 -3.95 -17.99 15.60
CA TRP A 240 -5.10 -17.25 16.11
C TRP A 240 -6.27 -18.14 16.54
N GLY A 241 -6.26 -19.42 16.18
CA GLY A 241 -7.35 -20.35 16.51
C GLY A 241 -8.67 -20.07 15.78
N ILE A 242 -8.64 -19.27 14.71
CA ILE A 242 -9.81 -18.95 13.88
C ILE A 242 -9.66 -19.52 12.47
N THR A 243 -10.78 -19.79 11.81
CA THR A 243 -10.86 -20.28 10.44
C THR A 243 -10.47 -19.19 9.44
N LYS A 244 -10.10 -19.62 8.23
CA LYS A 244 -9.86 -18.71 7.10
C LYS A 244 -11.09 -17.86 6.78
N GLN A 245 -12.30 -18.42 6.89
CA GLN A 245 -13.55 -17.69 6.67
C GLN A 245 -13.76 -16.57 7.70
N GLU A 246 -13.42 -16.82 8.97
CA GLU A 246 -13.46 -15.78 10.01
C GLU A 246 -12.41 -14.69 9.77
N MET A 247 -11.26 -15.03 9.18
CA MET A 247 -10.26 -14.05 8.75
C MET A 247 -10.76 -13.22 7.55
N MET A 248 -11.43 -13.85 6.58
CA MET A 248 -12.08 -13.15 5.47
C MET A 248 -13.17 -12.19 5.96
N GLY A 249 -13.93 -12.58 7.00
CA GLY A 249 -14.89 -11.69 7.67
C GLY A 249 -14.26 -10.50 8.41
N LYS A 250 -12.92 -10.45 8.49
CA LYS A 250 -12.12 -9.31 8.96
C LYS A 250 -11.37 -8.61 7.82
N ASN A 251 -11.79 -8.84 6.57
CA ASN A 251 -11.15 -8.38 5.34
C ASN A 251 -9.66 -8.79 5.25
N ILE A 252 -9.31 -9.97 5.75
CA ILE A 252 -8.00 -10.57 5.54
C ILE A 252 -8.13 -11.61 4.43
N VAL A 253 -7.46 -11.35 3.32
CA VAL A 253 -7.36 -12.29 2.20
C VAL A 253 -5.92 -12.78 2.08
N PHE A 254 -5.71 -13.91 1.42
CA PHE A 254 -4.39 -14.53 1.35
C PHE A 254 -3.87 -14.48 -0.07
N GLN A 255 -2.64 -14.01 -0.24
CA GLN A 255 -2.02 -13.92 -1.55
C GLN A 255 -1.77 -15.28 -2.19
N GLU A 256 -1.85 -16.39 -1.43
CA GLU A 256 -1.78 -17.75 -1.97
C GLU A 256 -3.05 -18.19 -2.70
N ASP A 257 -4.18 -17.48 -2.50
CA ASP A 257 -5.43 -17.75 -3.19
C ASP A 257 -5.43 -17.13 -4.59
N PHE A 258 -6.11 -17.77 -5.54
CA PHE A 258 -6.15 -17.27 -6.92
C PHE A 258 -7.19 -16.15 -7.12
N ASP A 259 -8.21 -16.10 -6.26
CA ASP A 259 -9.39 -15.22 -6.39
C ASP A 259 -9.35 -14.01 -5.45
N TYR A 260 -8.30 -13.84 -4.66
CA TYR A 260 -8.22 -12.77 -3.66
C TYR A 260 -8.38 -11.36 -4.25
N VAL A 261 -7.88 -11.12 -5.47
CA VAL A 261 -8.06 -9.86 -6.19
C VAL A 261 -9.55 -9.62 -6.50
N GLY A 262 -10.27 -10.66 -6.94
CA GLY A 262 -11.70 -10.57 -7.18
C GLY A 262 -12.47 -10.19 -5.92
N ILE A 263 -12.11 -10.79 -4.78
CA ILE A 263 -12.69 -10.47 -3.47
C ILE A 263 -12.45 -8.99 -3.10
N ILE A 264 -11.21 -8.49 -3.25
CA ILE A 264 -10.87 -7.08 -2.97
C ILE A 264 -11.68 -6.12 -3.84
N LEU A 265 -11.93 -6.47 -5.10
CA LEU A 265 -12.69 -5.66 -6.05
C LEU A 265 -14.22 -5.80 -5.90
N GLY A 266 -14.69 -6.57 -4.92
CA GLY A 266 -16.12 -6.82 -4.69
C GLY A 266 -16.78 -7.73 -5.73
N MET A 267 -15.99 -8.53 -6.45
CA MET A 267 -16.50 -9.55 -7.37
C MET A 267 -16.75 -10.83 -6.58
N ASN A 268 -18.00 -11.07 -6.18
CA ASN A 268 -18.39 -12.37 -5.65
C ASN A 268 -18.25 -13.43 -6.75
N ASN A 269 -17.72 -14.61 -6.39
CA ASN A 269 -17.79 -15.83 -7.20
C ASN A 269 -19.27 -16.26 -7.32
N ALA A 270 -20.01 -15.56 -8.19
CA ALA A 270 -21.38 -15.87 -8.56
C ALA A 270 -21.54 -15.61 -10.07
N GLU A 271 -20.69 -16.26 -10.85
CA GLU A 271 -20.99 -16.77 -12.20
C GLU A 271 -20.38 -18.17 -12.33
#